data_AF-A0A945BMK3-F1
#
_entry.id   AF-A0A945BMK3-F1
#
_cell.length_a   1.000
_cell.length_b   1.000
_cell.length_c   1.000
_cell.angle_alpha   90.00
_cell.angle_beta   90.00
_cell.angle_gamma   90.00
#
_symmetry.space_group_name_H-M   'P 1'
#
loop_
_entity.id
_entity.type
_entity.pdbx_description
1 polymer ?
#
loop_
_entity_poly.entity_id
_entity_poly.type
_entity_poly.pdbx_seq_one_letter_code
_entity_poly.pdbx_strand_id
1 'polypeptide(L)' 'YHQLAKTDFTVAGQVEPPALGFANKGDGTITLTFEGRLQTAPTINGPWQDVDAPSPVTLPTDQSQQFTRSVR' A
#
# COMPACT_ATOMS: atom_id res chain seq x y z
N TYR A 1 -18.67 -27.40 -33.60
CA TYR A 1 -18.61 -26.55 -32.40
C TYR A 1 -17.68 -25.38 -32.71
N HIS A 2 -18.24 -24.18 -32.87
CA HIS A 2 -17.46 -22.96 -33.10
C HIS A 2 -17.48 -22.18 -31.80
N GLN A 3 -16.31 -21.99 -31.20
CA GLN A 3 -16.14 -21.28 -29.94
C GLN A 3 -16.54 -19.81 -30.12
N LEU A 4 -17.67 -19.41 -29.52
CA LEU A 4 -18.13 -18.03 -29.45
C LEU A 4 -17.49 -17.38 -28.22
N ALA A 5 -16.88 -16.21 -28.43
CA ALA A 5 -16.26 -15.33 -27.43
C ALA A 5 -14.99 -15.88 -26.75
N LYS A 6 -13.83 -15.44 -27.26
CA LYS A 6 -12.66 -15.22 -26.43
C LYS A 6 -12.89 -13.87 -25.75
N THR A 7 -13.25 -13.89 -24.47
CA THR A 7 -13.31 -12.64 -23.68
C THR A 7 -11.87 -12.21 -23.41
N ASP A 8 -11.36 -11.32 -24.25
CA ASP A 8 -10.22 -10.49 -23.88
C ASP A 8 -10.70 -9.56 -22.77
N PHE A 9 -10.50 -9.98 -21.51
CA PHE A 9 -10.61 -9.08 -20.37
C PHE A 9 -9.40 -8.13 -20.44
N THR A 10 -9.53 -7.08 -21.23
CA THR A 10 -8.60 -5.97 -21.21
C THR A 10 -8.82 -5.23 -19.89
N VAL A 11 -7.95 -5.46 -18.91
CA VAL A 11 -7.82 -4.56 -17.75
C VAL A 11 -7.47 -3.18 -18.32
N ALA A 12 -8.45 -2.29 -18.37
CA ALA A 12 -8.23 -0.90 -18.75
C ALA A 12 -7.29 -0.26 -17.73
N GLY A 13 -6.01 -0.17 -18.09
CA GLY A 13 -4.96 0.41 -17.26
C GLY A 13 -4.58 -0.49 -16.10
N GLN A 14 -3.46 -1.20 -16.23
CA GLN A 14 -2.70 -1.58 -15.05
C GLN A 14 -2.29 -0.27 -14.36
N VAL A 15 -3.14 0.26 -13.47
CA VAL A 15 -2.76 1.37 -12.60
C VAL A 15 -1.60 0.85 -11.79
N GLU A 16 -0.39 1.29 -12.14
CA GLU A 16 0.79 0.93 -11.37
C GLU A 16 0.49 1.28 -9.92
N PRO A 17 0.55 0.29 -9.00
CA PRO A 17 0.32 0.59 -7.60
C PRO A 17 1.37 1.62 -7.18
N PRO A 18 0.97 2.66 -6.44
CA PRO A 18 1.90 3.67 -5.98
C PRO A 18 3.08 3.03 -5.25
N ALA A 19 4.28 3.55 -5.47
CA ALA A 19 5.47 2.98 -4.86
C ALA A 19 5.35 3.02 -3.33
N LEU A 20 5.68 1.90 -2.69
CA LEU A 20 5.73 1.74 -1.24
C LEU A 20 7.04 1.05 -0.88
N GLY A 21 7.85 1.73 -0.07
CA GLY A 21 9.17 1.26 0.35
C GLY A 21 9.30 1.31 1.86
N PHE A 22 10.00 0.32 2.41
CA PHE A 22 10.29 0.22 3.83
C PHE A 22 11.80 0.03 4.02
N ALA A 23 12.41 0.83 4.88
CA ALA A 23 13.80 0.71 5.28
C ALA A 23 13.88 0.62 6.80
N ASN A 24 14.32 -0.51 7.34
CA ASN A 24 14.59 -0.65 8.76
C ASN A 24 15.92 0.02 9.11
N LYS A 25 15.93 0.87 10.14
CA LYS A 25 17.12 1.64 10.56
C LYS A 25 17.99 0.90 11.58
N GLY A 26 17.49 -0.17 12.19
CA GLY A 26 18.21 -0.97 13.21
C GLY A 26 18.24 -0.34 14.61
N ASP A 27 17.67 0.85 14.78
CA ASP A 27 17.57 1.62 16.04
C ASP A 27 16.19 1.49 16.71
N GLY A 28 15.35 0.57 16.23
CA GLY A 28 13.95 0.45 16.65
C GLY A 28 12.98 1.31 15.84
N THR A 29 13.42 1.89 14.71
CA THR A 29 12.56 2.62 13.78
C THR A 29 12.63 2.07 12.36
N ILE A 30 11.56 2.29 11.60
CA ILE A 30 11.48 2.07 10.16
C ILE A 30 11.18 3.39 9.47
N THR A 31 11.80 3.60 8.32
CA THR A 31 11.46 4.67 7.39
C THR A 31 10.57 4.09 6.30
N LEU A 32 9.42 4.72 6.10
CA LEU A 32 8.42 4.30 5.12
C LEU A 32 8.27 5.41 4.08
N THR A 33 8.58 5.07 2.84
CA THR A 33 8.46 5.96 1.67
C THR A 33 7.24 5.52 0.87
N PHE A 34 6.35 6.44 0.57
CA PHE A 34 5.16 6.17 -0.23
C PHE A 34 4.88 7.30 -1.22
N GLU A 35 4.17 6.96 -2.30
CA GLU A 35 3.60 7.93 -3.24
C GLU A 35 2.13 8.19 -2.94
N GLY A 36 1.70 9.45 -3.01
CA GLY A 36 0.32 9.86 -2.75
C GLY A 36 0.02 9.90 -1.25
N ARG A 37 -1.01 9.15 -0.82
CA ARG A 37 -1.43 9.02 0.57
C ARG A 37 -1.07 7.66 1.13
N LEU A 38 -0.67 7.65 2.40
CA LEU A 38 -0.51 6.43 3.16
C LEU A 38 -1.82 6.11 3.88
N GLN A 39 -2.29 4.88 3.79
CA GLN A 39 -3.40 4.38 4.59
C GLN A 39 -2.94 3.29 5.54
N THR A 40 -3.44 3.30 6.77
CA THR A 40 -3.21 2.29 7.79
C THR A 40 -4.50 1.59 8.18
N ALA A 41 -4.39 0.30 8.52
CA ALA A 41 -5.49 -0.49 9.04
C ALA A 41 -4.99 -1.51 10.08
N PRO A 42 -5.80 -1.84 11.11
CA PRO A 42 -5.47 -2.88 12.09
C PRO A 42 -5.59 -4.30 11.52
N THR A 43 -6.37 -4.49 10.45
CA THR A 43 -6.54 -5.78 9.75
C THR A 43 -6.57 -5.53 8.24
N ILE A 44 -6.28 -6.57 7.45
CA ILE A 44 -6.20 -6.43 5.99
C ILE A 44 -7.51 -5.98 5.32
N ASN A 45 -8.65 -6.41 5.88
CA ASN A 45 -10.00 -6.02 5.45
C ASN A 45 -10.63 -4.99 6.39
N GLY A 46 -9.86 -4.44 7.33
CA GLY A 46 -10.35 -3.50 8.35
C GLY A 46 -10.62 -2.12 7.78
N PRO A 47 -11.12 -1.19 8.61
CA PRO A 47 -11.28 0.20 8.19
C PRO A 47 -9.91 0.79 7.88
N TRP A 48 -9.66 1.04 6.60
CA TRP A 48 -8.48 1.76 6.14
C TRP A 48 -8.67 3.25 6.41
N GLN A 49 -7.69 3.86 7.05
CA GLN A 49 -7.70 5.27 7.41
C GLN A 49 -6.51 5.97 6.77
N ASP A 50 -6.75 7.16 6.20
CA ASP A 50 -5.70 8.01 5.68
C ASP A 50 -4.81 8.49 6.85
N VAL A 51 -3.50 8.33 6.68
CA VAL A 51 -2.49 8.90 7.56
C VAL A 51 -2.11 10.26 6.99
N ASP A 52 -2.43 11.31 7.74
CA ASP A 52 -2.03 12.68 7.42
C ASP A 52 -0.56 12.91 7.81
N ALA A 53 0.35 12.31 7.05
CA ALA A 53 1.78 12.45 7.21
C ALA A 53 2.46 12.65 5.84
N PRO A 54 3.52 13.48 5.77
CA PRO A 54 4.33 13.58 4.56
C PRO A 54 5.25 12.36 4.39
N SER A 55 5.58 12.04 3.15
CA SER A 55 6.58 11.02 2.79
C SER A 55 7.99 11.65 2.77
N PRO A 56 9.02 11.01 3.36
CA PRO A 56 9.00 9.76 4.11
C PRO A 56 8.49 9.92 5.55
N VAL A 57 7.79 8.90 6.05
CA VAL A 57 7.37 8.84 7.47
C VAL A 57 8.30 7.91 8.25
N THR A 58 8.67 8.32 9.46
CA THR A 58 9.42 7.47 10.39
C THR A 58 8.46 6.92 11.42
N LEU A 59 8.41 5.59 11.53
CA LEU A 59 7.53 4.89 12.45
C LEU A 59 8.36 4.04 13.43
N PRO A 60 8.00 4.00 14.72
CA PRO A 60 8.63 3.09 15.67
C PRO A 60 8.20 1.64 15.38
N THR A 61 9.12 0.69 15.56
CA THR A 61 8.87 -0.74 15.32
C THR A 61 8.22 -1.45 16.51
N ASP A 62 8.07 -0.77 17.65
CA ASP A 62 7.39 -1.27 18.85
C ASP A 62 5.85 -1.18 18.75
N GLN A 63 5.34 -0.70 17.60
CA GLN A 63 3.91 -0.63 17.38
C GLN A 63 3.31 -2.02 17.15
N SER A 64 2.06 -2.18 17.57
CA SER A 64 1.22 -3.33 17.20
C SER A 64 1.24 -3.56 15.70
N GLN A 65 1.11 -4.82 15.26
CA GLN A 65 1.06 -5.15 13.84
C GLN A 65 -0.03 -4.33 13.13
N GLN A 66 0.35 -3.59 12.10
CA GLN A 66 -0.53 -2.76 11.28
C GLN A 66 -0.28 -3.05 9.80
N PHE A 67 -1.33 -2.94 9.01
CA PHE A 67 -1.26 -3.02 7.56
C PHE A 67 -1.18 -1.61 6.98
N THR A 68 -0.27 -1.42 6.03
CA THR A 68 -0.08 -0.14 5.33
C THR A 68 -0.21 -0.34 3.84
N ARG A 69 -0.85 0.63 3.17
CA ARG A 69 -0.91 0.70 1.71
C ARG A 69 -0.75 2.13 1.23
N SER A 70 -0.07 2.29 0.11
CA SER A 70 0.00 3.55 -0.62
C SER A 70 -1.22 3.66 -1.55
N VAL A 71 -1.77 4.87 -1.70
CA VAL A 71 -2.93 5.14 -2.57
C VAL A 71 -2.72 6.48 -3.28
N ARG A 72 -3.04 6.55 -4.58
CA ARG A 72 -3.01 7.80 -5.36
C ARG A 72 -4.35 8.50 -5.30
#